data_AF-A0A7K0TBR1-F1
#
_entry.id   AF-A0A7K0TBR1-F1
#
_cell.length_a   1.000
_cell.length_b   1.000
_cell.length_c   1.000
_cell.angle_alpha   90.00
_cell.angle_beta   90.00
_cell.angle_gamma   90.00
#
_symmetry.space_group_name_H-M   'P 1'
#
loop_
_entity.id
_entity.type
_entity.pdbx_description
1 polymer ?
#
loop_
_entity_poly.entity_id
_entity_poly.type
_entity_poly.pdbx_seq_one_letter_code
_entity_poly.pdbx_strand_id
1 'polypeptide(L)'
;MPIRQRKSTFVAAVLSAALFLVAIALSEHFRIPSAQSPSQVEYSLTVMIVVALIFMFVCLTFSQFVFNSQSKNLTSVITVIVLAVIGATVFLEPVQRPIFVSYGDFETLIGVVKGINPRTVWALGSSIISSIYLLVNSFVSQISVIKFLSVLSSLFVLGSTLFTINISKGRFSFLLPIICPMWIGFCFGYDEYNTFMAPLSLFIALWMFHGKQPEKVFVTSIIAGLLPALYIGFAPISFFVLLKLLIPRKNSRDFLTAISICLVSFFGAIEFSWPAGHLDYLHNLPNDMLLGSVGGFEGKAFSEKSAFLNLASIFSLEHWSGIAYMIVFGGGLVVAIFTVILLFGPALFIPRVRSSVLPAISIGWIQLLFLAWNLFYLVAVMAKLGPTGDVDMFYSTYISVSVFVGLVIDRIIESRGGLPAFKRGLLWLVAAANGPLIAGLVIFGVQRACDSYSMARGWCGS
;
A
#
# COMPACT_ATOMS: atom_id res chain seq x y z
N MET A 1 -30.21 21.53 -2.51
CA MET A 1 -28.90 21.55 -3.20
C MET A 1 -28.99 22.49 -4.39
N PRO A 2 -28.08 23.48 -4.54
CA PRO A 2 -28.09 24.38 -5.69
C PRO A 2 -27.84 23.64 -7.01
N ILE A 3 -28.51 24.08 -8.08
CA ILE A 3 -28.53 23.47 -9.43
C ILE A 3 -27.12 23.23 -10.01
N ARG A 4 -26.15 24.09 -9.66
CA ARG A 4 -24.74 23.98 -10.08
C ARG A 4 -24.04 22.71 -9.53
N GLN A 5 -24.48 22.24 -8.36
CA GLN A 5 -23.93 21.06 -7.70
C GLN A 5 -24.40 19.76 -8.38
N ARG A 6 -25.62 19.72 -8.91
CA ARG A 6 -26.14 18.56 -9.65
C ARG A 6 -25.39 18.31 -10.97
N LYS A 7 -24.99 19.37 -11.67
CA LYS A 7 -24.25 19.25 -12.95
C LYS A 7 -22.86 18.63 -12.76
N SER A 8 -22.11 18.97 -11.70
CA SER A 8 -20.77 18.38 -11.51
C SER A 8 -20.82 16.90 -11.14
N THR A 9 -21.82 16.48 -10.36
CA THR A 9 -21.98 15.06 -9.98
C THR A 9 -22.32 14.21 -11.20
N PHE A 10 -23.17 14.71 -12.10
CA PHE A 10 -23.53 14.01 -13.33
C PHE A 10 -22.34 13.85 -14.29
N VAL A 11 -21.59 14.92 -14.55
CA VAL A 11 -20.39 14.87 -15.41
C VAL A 11 -19.35 13.91 -14.84
N ALA A 12 -19.12 13.94 -13.52
CA ALA A 12 -18.19 13.02 -12.87
C ALA A 12 -18.65 11.56 -13.00
N ALA A 13 -19.93 11.26 -12.81
CA ALA A 13 -20.47 9.90 -12.98
C ALA A 13 -20.31 9.39 -14.42
N VAL A 14 -20.55 10.25 -15.42
CA VAL A 14 -20.31 9.93 -16.84
C VAL A 14 -18.82 9.69 -17.09
N LEU A 15 -17.92 10.49 -16.51
CA LEU A 15 -16.48 10.32 -16.65
C LEU A 15 -15.98 9.03 -15.97
N SER A 16 -16.50 8.69 -14.79
CA SER A 16 -16.22 7.41 -14.12
C SER A 16 -16.67 6.23 -14.97
N ALA A 17 -17.86 6.31 -15.55
CA ALA A 17 -18.39 5.26 -16.43
C ALA A 17 -17.55 5.13 -17.70
N ALA A 18 -17.11 6.25 -18.30
CA ALA A 18 -16.22 6.24 -19.45
C ALA A 18 -14.84 5.67 -19.10
N LEU A 19 -14.24 6.06 -17.97
CA LEU A 19 -12.98 5.50 -17.48
C LEU A 19 -13.10 4.01 -17.13
N PHE A 20 -14.26 3.59 -16.63
CA PHE A 20 -14.58 2.19 -16.40
C PHE A 20 -14.63 1.39 -17.70
N LEU A 21 -15.34 1.90 -18.71
CA LEU A 21 -15.39 1.29 -20.03
C LEU A 21 -14.02 1.28 -20.73
N VAL A 22 -13.21 2.33 -20.55
CA VAL A 22 -11.84 2.38 -21.06
C VAL A 22 -10.95 1.39 -20.30
N ALA A 23 -11.08 1.27 -18.98
CA ALA A 23 -10.34 0.26 -18.22
C ALA A 23 -10.72 -1.16 -18.67
N ILE A 24 -12.01 -1.43 -18.94
CA ILE A 24 -12.48 -2.68 -19.54
C ILE A 24 -11.93 -2.86 -20.96
N ALA A 25 -11.97 -1.85 -21.82
CA ALA A 25 -11.48 -1.96 -23.20
C ALA A 25 -9.96 -2.16 -23.26
N LEU A 26 -9.21 -1.42 -22.43
CA LEU A 26 -7.78 -1.64 -22.23
C LEU A 26 -7.53 -3.01 -21.63
N SER A 27 -8.43 -3.50 -20.79
CA SER A 27 -8.32 -4.85 -20.22
C SER A 27 -8.35 -5.93 -21.31
N GLU A 28 -9.22 -5.78 -22.32
CA GLU A 28 -9.29 -6.74 -23.43
C GLU A 28 -8.01 -6.79 -24.27
N HIS A 29 -7.24 -5.70 -24.34
CA HIS A 29 -5.92 -5.68 -24.98
C HIS A 29 -4.83 -6.43 -24.19
N PHE A 30 -5.03 -6.68 -22.89
CA PHE A 30 -4.12 -7.46 -22.04
C PHE A 30 -4.57 -8.92 -21.85
N ARG A 31 -5.61 -9.35 -22.56
CA ARG A 31 -6.20 -10.70 -22.46
C ARG A 31 -5.24 -11.74 -23.04
N ILE A 32 -4.83 -12.70 -22.22
CA ILE A 32 -4.06 -13.88 -22.67
C ILE A 32 -5.05 -14.94 -23.16
N PRO A 33 -4.82 -15.53 -24.34
CA PRO A 33 -5.68 -16.57 -24.91
C PRO A 33 -5.36 -17.94 -24.29
N SER A 34 -5.78 -18.19 -23.06
CA SER A 34 -5.77 -19.56 -22.50
C SER A 34 -6.94 -19.83 -21.57
N ALA A 35 -7.86 -20.65 -22.09
CA ALA A 35 -8.79 -21.55 -21.43
C ALA A 35 -9.32 -21.21 -20.02
N GLN A 36 -10.46 -20.50 -19.96
CA GLN A 36 -11.46 -20.72 -18.91
C GLN A 36 -12.87 -20.72 -19.52
N SER A 37 -13.79 -21.47 -18.90
CA SER A 37 -15.17 -21.57 -19.38
C SER A 37 -15.87 -20.21 -19.30
N PRO A 38 -16.68 -19.82 -20.32
CA PRO A 38 -17.32 -18.50 -20.37
C PRO A 38 -18.14 -18.13 -19.12
N SER A 39 -18.70 -19.12 -18.43
CA SER A 39 -19.56 -18.91 -17.25
C SER A 39 -18.80 -18.46 -15.99
N GLN A 40 -17.53 -18.84 -15.82
CA GLN A 40 -16.72 -18.34 -14.70
C GLN A 40 -16.33 -16.87 -14.89
N VAL A 41 -16.14 -16.45 -16.14
CA VAL A 41 -15.80 -15.07 -16.49
C VAL A 41 -16.97 -14.12 -16.22
N GLU A 42 -18.20 -14.50 -16.60
CA GLU A 42 -19.41 -13.68 -16.41
C GLU A 42 -19.78 -13.45 -14.93
N TYR A 43 -19.67 -14.49 -14.09
CA TYR A 43 -19.94 -14.38 -12.65
C TYR A 43 -18.92 -13.50 -11.94
N SER A 44 -17.64 -13.70 -12.25
CA SER A 44 -16.54 -12.91 -11.70
C SER A 44 -16.71 -11.44 -12.10
N LEU A 45 -17.03 -11.14 -13.36
CA LEU A 45 -17.30 -9.78 -13.85
C LEU A 45 -18.47 -9.11 -13.11
N THR A 46 -19.53 -9.86 -12.80
CA THR A 46 -20.71 -9.34 -12.09
C THR A 46 -20.38 -8.98 -10.64
N VAL A 47 -19.72 -9.86 -9.90
CA VAL A 47 -19.25 -9.58 -8.54
C VAL A 47 -18.30 -8.38 -8.53
N MET A 48 -17.42 -8.27 -9.53
CA MET A 48 -16.49 -7.17 -9.68
C MET A 48 -17.15 -5.83 -9.98
N ILE A 49 -18.14 -5.79 -10.86
CA ILE A 49 -18.95 -4.58 -11.11
C ILE A 49 -19.64 -4.16 -9.83
N VAL A 50 -20.21 -5.11 -9.07
CA VAL A 50 -20.87 -4.82 -7.79
C VAL A 50 -19.87 -4.26 -6.77
N VAL A 51 -18.70 -4.87 -6.61
CA VAL A 51 -17.65 -4.39 -5.69
C VAL A 51 -17.14 -3.00 -6.10
N ALA A 52 -16.87 -2.78 -7.40
CA ALA A 52 -16.42 -1.49 -7.91
C ALA A 52 -17.49 -0.40 -7.75
N LEU A 53 -18.77 -0.72 -7.96
CA LEU A 53 -19.89 0.21 -7.75
C LEU A 53 -20.12 0.51 -6.26
N ILE A 54 -20.05 -0.50 -5.38
CA ILE A 54 -20.10 -0.31 -3.92
C ILE A 54 -18.94 0.57 -3.50
N PHE A 55 -17.73 0.30 -3.99
CA PHE A 55 -16.54 1.06 -3.62
C PHE A 55 -16.59 2.50 -4.12
N MET A 56 -17.01 2.69 -5.36
CA MET A 56 -17.33 4.02 -5.90
C MET A 56 -18.33 4.68 -4.96
N PHE A 57 -19.48 4.05 -4.68
CA PHE A 57 -20.49 4.59 -3.79
C PHE A 57 -19.94 4.93 -2.40
N VAL A 58 -19.09 4.09 -1.79
CA VAL A 58 -18.43 4.35 -0.50
C VAL A 58 -17.52 5.56 -0.60
N CYS A 59 -16.64 5.66 -1.61
CA CYS A 59 -15.79 6.82 -1.81
C CYS A 59 -16.58 8.11 -2.09
N LEU A 60 -17.67 8.00 -2.84
CA LEU A 60 -18.55 9.11 -3.16
C LEU A 60 -19.28 9.61 -1.92
N THR A 61 -19.83 8.69 -1.14
CA THR A 61 -20.46 8.94 0.17
C THR A 61 -19.43 9.59 1.10
N PHE A 62 -18.26 8.98 1.24
CA PHE A 62 -17.15 9.44 2.03
C PHE A 62 -16.70 10.88 1.66
N SER A 63 -16.56 11.17 0.37
CA SER A 63 -16.19 12.51 -0.12
C SER A 63 -17.25 13.57 0.19
N GLN A 64 -18.54 13.22 0.17
CA GLN A 64 -19.60 14.14 0.51
C GLN A 64 -19.63 14.44 2.00
N PHE A 65 -19.32 13.46 2.85
CA PHE A 65 -19.39 13.60 4.31
C PHE A 65 -18.16 14.27 4.93
N VAL A 66 -16.94 13.99 4.46
CA VAL A 66 -15.72 14.66 4.97
C VAL A 66 -15.78 16.18 4.77
N PHE A 67 -16.48 16.66 3.74
CA PHE A 67 -16.54 18.09 3.40
C PHE A 67 -17.88 18.78 3.71
N ASN A 68 -18.91 18.05 4.14
CA ASN A 68 -20.13 18.63 4.72
C ASN A 68 -20.06 18.48 6.24
N SER A 69 -19.50 19.49 6.90
CA SER A 69 -19.16 19.53 8.32
C SER A 69 -20.34 19.52 9.32
N GLN A 70 -21.53 19.03 8.96
CA GLN A 70 -22.71 19.23 9.81
C GLN A 70 -22.94 18.17 10.89
N SER A 71 -22.28 17.01 10.88
CA SER A 71 -22.35 16.10 12.02
C SER A 71 -21.18 15.12 12.06
N LYS A 72 -20.28 15.30 13.04
CA LYS A 72 -19.23 14.32 13.37
C LYS A 72 -19.82 12.95 13.75
N ASN A 73 -21.02 12.92 14.34
CA ASN A 73 -21.66 11.69 14.79
C ASN A 73 -22.15 10.84 13.61
N LEU A 74 -22.66 11.46 12.56
CA LEU A 74 -23.13 10.74 11.36
C LEU A 74 -21.96 10.14 10.57
N THR A 75 -20.80 10.81 10.56
CA THR A 75 -19.57 10.28 9.94
C THR A 75 -19.14 8.99 10.63
N SER A 76 -19.11 8.98 11.97
CA SER A 76 -18.78 7.78 12.74
C SER A 76 -19.77 6.64 12.47
N VAL A 77 -21.08 6.94 12.45
CA VAL A 77 -22.14 5.93 12.25
C VAL A 77 -22.09 5.33 10.84
N ILE A 78 -22.00 6.14 9.78
CA ILE A 78 -21.93 5.63 8.40
C ILE A 78 -20.66 4.83 8.20
N THR A 79 -19.54 5.28 8.77
CA THR A 79 -18.29 4.52 8.63
C THR A 79 -18.39 3.20 9.39
N VAL A 80 -18.97 3.17 10.59
CA VAL A 80 -19.27 1.93 11.31
C VAL A 80 -20.21 1.03 10.50
N ILE A 81 -21.22 1.57 9.81
CA ILE A 81 -22.11 0.78 8.94
C ILE A 81 -21.37 0.21 7.74
N VAL A 82 -20.55 1.00 7.04
CA VAL A 82 -19.74 0.51 5.91
C VAL A 82 -18.76 -0.56 6.38
N LEU A 83 -18.13 -0.37 7.54
CA LEU A 83 -17.27 -1.37 8.16
C LEU A 83 -18.03 -2.62 8.59
N ALA A 84 -19.24 -2.47 9.11
CA ALA A 84 -20.11 -3.58 9.46
C ALA A 84 -20.57 -4.33 8.21
N VAL A 85 -20.79 -3.65 7.08
CA VAL A 85 -21.13 -4.29 5.80
C VAL A 85 -19.91 -4.99 5.21
N ILE A 86 -18.72 -4.38 5.21
CA ILE A 86 -17.47 -5.02 4.76
C ILE A 86 -17.15 -6.22 5.65
N GLY A 87 -17.21 -6.03 6.96
CA GLY A 87 -17.08 -7.10 7.94
C GLY A 87 -18.10 -8.20 7.67
N ALA A 88 -19.38 -7.87 7.54
CA ALA A 88 -20.43 -8.84 7.23
C ALA A 88 -20.17 -9.55 5.90
N THR A 89 -19.70 -8.89 4.83
CA THR A 89 -19.36 -9.58 3.57
C THR A 89 -18.19 -10.54 3.74
N VAL A 90 -17.15 -10.16 4.49
CA VAL A 90 -16.00 -11.02 4.80
C VAL A 90 -16.40 -12.19 5.72
N PHE A 91 -17.32 -11.96 6.65
CA PHE A 91 -17.79 -12.97 7.62
C PHE A 91 -18.89 -13.89 7.06
N LEU A 92 -19.74 -13.41 6.14
CA LEU A 92 -20.91 -14.12 5.63
C LEU A 92 -20.64 -14.88 4.33
N GLU A 93 -19.58 -14.58 3.59
CA GLU A 93 -19.26 -15.34 2.39
C GLU A 93 -18.57 -16.66 2.78
N PRO A 94 -19.14 -17.83 2.43
CA PRO A 94 -18.43 -19.09 2.58
C PRO A 94 -17.23 -19.07 1.63
N VAL A 95 -16.03 -18.87 2.20
CA VAL A 95 -14.67 -18.82 1.60
C VAL A 95 -14.30 -20.06 0.76
N GLN A 96 -15.26 -20.94 0.43
CA GLN A 96 -15.03 -22.06 -0.48
C GLN A 96 -14.97 -21.64 -1.97
N ARG A 97 -15.15 -20.36 -2.31
CA ARG A 97 -14.92 -19.86 -3.66
C ARG A 97 -13.71 -18.93 -3.67
N PRO A 98 -12.58 -19.34 -4.29
CA PRO A 98 -11.43 -18.46 -4.46
C PRO A 98 -11.78 -17.46 -5.56
N ILE A 99 -12.61 -16.46 -5.24
CA ILE A 99 -12.80 -15.30 -6.13
C ILE A 99 -11.47 -14.53 -6.22
N PHE A 100 -10.69 -14.56 -5.14
CA PHE A 100 -9.28 -14.22 -5.12
C PHE A 100 -8.48 -15.52 -5.07
N VAL A 101 -7.65 -15.75 -6.08
CA VAL A 101 -6.61 -16.78 -5.99
C VAL A 101 -5.59 -16.24 -4.99
N SER A 102 -5.40 -16.92 -3.87
CA SER A 102 -4.35 -16.59 -2.92
C SER A 102 -3.01 -16.56 -3.66
N TYR A 103 -2.28 -15.49 -3.50
CA TYR A 103 -1.08 -15.17 -4.28
C TYR A 103 0.07 -14.78 -3.32
N GLY A 104 1.30 -14.75 -3.83
CA GLY A 104 2.45 -14.26 -3.09
C GLY A 104 2.82 -15.14 -1.89
N ASP A 105 2.83 -14.53 -0.70
CA ASP A 105 3.35 -15.14 0.52
C ASP A 105 2.30 -15.86 1.40
N PHE A 106 1.06 -15.98 0.91
CA PHE A 106 -0.08 -16.58 1.62
C PHE A 106 0.22 -17.91 2.32
N GLU A 107 0.66 -18.93 1.58
CA GLU A 107 0.93 -20.26 2.14
C GLU A 107 2.05 -20.21 3.19
N THR A 108 3.04 -19.35 2.93
CA THR A 108 4.14 -19.10 3.86
C THR A 108 3.60 -18.50 5.15
N LEU A 109 2.76 -17.47 5.08
CA LEU A 109 2.17 -16.83 6.25
C LEU A 109 1.31 -17.80 7.06
N ILE A 110 0.52 -18.65 6.41
CA ILE A 110 -0.23 -19.72 7.10
C ILE A 110 0.72 -20.67 7.82
N GLY A 111 1.77 -21.13 7.15
CA GLY A 111 2.77 -22.03 7.73
C GLY A 111 3.48 -21.42 8.94
N VAL A 112 3.83 -20.14 8.85
CA VAL A 112 4.43 -19.35 9.94
C VAL A 112 3.47 -19.24 11.13
N VAL A 113 2.19 -18.90 10.90
CA VAL A 113 1.20 -18.74 11.98
C VAL A 113 0.87 -20.07 12.66
N LYS A 114 0.92 -21.18 11.92
CA LYS A 114 0.81 -22.54 12.48
C LYS A 114 2.07 -22.99 13.23
N GLY A 115 3.16 -22.23 13.18
CA GLY A 115 4.44 -22.55 13.84
C GLY A 115 5.28 -23.60 13.10
N ILE A 116 5.01 -23.87 11.83
CA ILE A 116 5.70 -24.92 11.07
C ILE A 116 7.03 -24.40 10.48
N ASN A 117 7.06 -23.14 10.03
CA ASN A 117 8.22 -22.54 9.37
C ASN A 117 8.38 -21.07 9.75
N PRO A 118 9.13 -20.71 10.81
CA PRO A 118 9.36 -19.30 11.13
C PRO A 118 10.18 -18.61 10.02
N ARG A 119 9.84 -17.36 9.70
CA ARG A 119 10.52 -16.54 8.68
C ARG A 119 11.31 -15.42 9.34
N THR A 120 12.59 -15.33 9.04
CA THR A 120 13.46 -14.27 9.59
C THR A 120 13.07 -12.86 9.10
N VAL A 121 12.49 -12.76 7.90
CA VAL A 121 12.04 -11.50 7.30
C VAL A 121 10.91 -10.84 8.12
N TRP A 122 10.17 -11.62 8.92
CA TRP A 122 9.00 -11.18 9.70
C TRP A 122 9.08 -11.58 11.18
N ALA A 123 10.29 -11.77 11.73
CA ALA A 123 10.46 -12.45 13.02
C ALA A 123 9.51 -11.94 14.12
N LEU A 124 9.59 -10.66 14.48
CA LEU A 124 8.73 -10.12 15.54
C LEU A 124 7.25 -10.10 15.14
N GLY A 125 6.94 -9.63 13.93
CA GLY A 125 5.54 -9.43 13.56
C GLY A 125 4.79 -10.75 13.36
N SER A 126 5.46 -11.80 12.89
CA SER A 126 4.88 -13.14 12.84
C SER A 126 4.63 -13.71 14.24
N SER A 127 5.56 -13.55 15.19
CA SER A 127 5.31 -13.94 16.59
C SER A 127 4.11 -13.21 17.20
N ILE A 128 3.95 -11.92 16.91
CA ILE A 128 2.78 -11.14 17.36
C ILE A 128 1.49 -11.70 16.75
N ILE A 129 1.44 -11.92 15.44
CA ILE A 129 0.25 -12.46 14.75
C ILE A 129 -0.10 -13.85 15.28
N SER A 130 0.89 -14.75 15.41
CA SER A 130 0.70 -16.09 15.98
C SER A 130 0.18 -16.03 17.42
N SER A 131 0.70 -15.11 18.23
CA SER A 131 0.24 -14.94 19.62
C SER A 131 -1.21 -14.46 19.67
N ILE A 132 -1.60 -13.52 18.80
CA ILE A 132 -2.99 -13.07 18.68
C ILE A 132 -3.89 -14.22 18.20
N TYR A 133 -3.42 -15.02 17.22
CA TYR A 133 -4.17 -16.17 16.73
C TYR A 133 -4.44 -17.19 17.84
N LEU A 134 -3.41 -17.57 18.60
CA LEU A 134 -3.52 -18.50 19.73
C LEU A 134 -4.47 -17.96 20.80
N LEU A 135 -4.37 -16.67 21.13
CA LEU A 135 -5.27 -16.01 22.07
C LEU A 135 -6.71 -16.07 21.58
N VAL A 136 -7.00 -15.66 20.34
CA VAL A 136 -8.36 -15.66 19.78
C VAL A 136 -8.93 -17.08 19.72
N ASN A 137 -8.14 -18.05 19.26
CA ASN A 137 -8.57 -19.44 19.14
C ASN A 137 -8.82 -20.11 20.52
N SER A 138 -8.23 -19.57 21.60
CA SER A 138 -8.55 -20.00 22.97
C SER A 138 -9.96 -19.58 23.43
N PHE A 139 -10.53 -18.51 22.85
CA PHE A 139 -11.88 -18.03 23.16
C PHE A 139 -12.93 -18.51 22.17
N VAL A 140 -12.56 -18.58 20.88
CA VAL A 140 -13.46 -18.97 19.79
C VAL A 140 -12.88 -20.23 19.17
N SER A 141 -13.36 -21.38 19.64
CA SER A 141 -12.87 -22.67 19.15
C SER A 141 -13.07 -22.79 17.63
N GLN A 142 -12.05 -23.29 16.92
CA GLN A 142 -12.12 -23.72 15.51
C GLN A 142 -12.07 -22.61 14.44
N ILE A 143 -11.42 -21.46 14.72
CA ILE A 143 -11.14 -20.49 13.64
C ILE A 143 -9.96 -20.98 12.79
N SER A 144 -10.21 -21.22 11.50
CA SER A 144 -9.14 -21.50 10.53
C SER A 144 -8.20 -20.30 10.38
N VAL A 145 -6.90 -20.54 10.26
CA VAL A 145 -5.86 -19.51 10.09
C VAL A 145 -6.17 -18.54 8.93
N ILE A 146 -6.66 -19.05 7.80
CA ILE A 146 -7.03 -18.25 6.62
C ILE A 146 -8.07 -17.18 6.98
N LYS A 147 -9.19 -17.60 7.58
CA LYS A 147 -10.25 -16.69 8.03
C LYS A 147 -9.73 -15.68 9.06
N PHE A 148 -8.90 -16.14 9.99
CA PHE A 148 -8.29 -15.25 10.98
C PHE A 148 -7.43 -14.17 10.32
N LEU A 149 -6.54 -14.54 9.40
CA LEU A 149 -5.64 -13.60 8.72
C LEU A 149 -6.41 -12.58 7.89
N SER A 150 -7.35 -13.04 7.06
CA SER A 150 -8.16 -12.17 6.18
C SER A 150 -9.01 -11.17 6.99
N VAL A 151 -9.61 -11.61 8.09
CA VAL A 151 -10.39 -10.74 8.99
C VAL A 151 -9.46 -9.75 9.71
N LEU A 152 -8.36 -10.23 10.30
CA LEU A 152 -7.46 -9.39 11.06
C LEU A 152 -6.80 -8.33 10.17
N SER A 153 -6.36 -8.71 8.97
CA SER A 153 -5.73 -7.81 8.01
C SER A 153 -6.70 -6.71 7.56
N SER A 154 -7.94 -7.08 7.20
CA SER A 154 -9.02 -6.14 6.88
C SER A 154 -9.27 -5.16 8.03
N LEU A 155 -9.48 -5.67 9.25
CA LEU A 155 -9.75 -4.83 10.41
C LEU A 155 -8.59 -3.88 10.72
N PHE A 156 -7.35 -4.32 10.53
CA PHE A 156 -6.17 -3.52 10.78
C PHE A 156 -6.04 -2.35 9.78
N VAL A 157 -6.26 -2.61 8.49
CA VAL A 157 -6.26 -1.59 7.43
C VAL A 157 -7.44 -0.64 7.58
N LEU A 158 -8.63 -1.17 7.87
CA LEU A 158 -9.84 -0.38 8.09
C LEU A 158 -9.73 0.52 9.33
N GLY A 159 -9.24 -0.01 10.45
CA GLY A 159 -8.99 0.77 11.67
C GLY A 159 -7.98 1.90 11.41
N SER A 160 -6.94 1.61 10.63
CA SER A 160 -5.95 2.61 10.23
C SER A 160 -6.51 3.67 9.27
N THR A 161 -7.43 3.26 8.41
CA THR A 161 -8.21 4.16 7.54
C THR A 161 -9.04 5.12 8.39
N LEU A 162 -9.83 4.61 9.33
CA LEU A 162 -10.62 5.45 10.26
C LEU A 162 -9.76 6.45 11.00
N PHE A 163 -8.65 5.98 11.57
CA PHE A 163 -7.75 6.82 12.33
C PHE A 163 -7.16 7.94 11.46
N THR A 164 -6.68 7.59 10.26
CA THR A 164 -6.13 8.55 9.28
C THR A 164 -7.17 9.59 8.88
N ILE A 165 -8.40 9.16 8.62
CA ILE A 165 -9.51 10.05 8.28
C ILE A 165 -9.79 11.03 9.43
N ASN A 166 -9.87 10.53 10.65
CA ASN A 166 -10.16 11.34 11.83
C ASN A 166 -9.12 12.44 12.06
N ILE A 167 -7.84 12.16 11.78
CA ILE A 167 -6.76 13.15 11.93
C ILE A 167 -6.55 14.01 10.67
N SER A 168 -7.07 13.59 9.51
CA SER A 168 -6.79 14.21 8.20
C SER A 168 -7.20 15.68 8.12
N LYS A 169 -8.26 16.09 8.83
CA LYS A 169 -8.96 17.37 8.60
C LYS A 169 -9.27 17.61 7.11
N GLY A 170 -9.50 16.52 6.37
CA GLY A 170 -9.77 16.51 4.94
C GLY A 170 -8.56 16.80 4.04
N ARG A 171 -7.33 16.78 4.52
CA ARG A 171 -6.11 17.00 3.71
C ARG A 171 -5.85 15.86 2.73
N PHE A 172 -5.51 16.17 1.49
CA PHE A 172 -5.20 15.17 0.46
C PHE A 172 -3.98 14.32 0.81
N SER A 173 -2.99 14.85 1.51
CA SER A 173 -1.83 14.08 1.97
C SER A 173 -2.19 12.90 2.88
N PHE A 174 -3.35 12.95 3.54
CA PHE A 174 -3.89 11.86 4.36
C PHE A 174 -4.85 10.98 3.58
N LEU A 175 -5.65 11.57 2.69
CA LEU A 175 -6.71 10.88 1.98
C LEU A 175 -6.21 10.07 0.77
N LEU A 176 -5.23 10.60 0.02
CA LEU A 176 -4.74 9.95 -1.20
C LEU A 176 -4.15 8.54 -0.96
N PRO A 177 -3.32 8.29 0.06
CA PRO A 177 -2.79 6.94 0.29
C PRO A 177 -3.85 5.91 0.72
N ILE A 178 -4.97 6.34 1.33
CA ILE A 178 -6.04 5.41 1.77
C ILE A 178 -7.12 5.16 0.71
N ILE A 179 -7.03 5.86 -0.42
CA ILE A 179 -7.91 5.67 -1.60
C ILE A 179 -7.13 5.17 -2.81
N CYS A 180 -5.84 4.81 -2.66
CA CYS A 180 -5.10 4.15 -3.73
C CYS A 180 -5.61 2.72 -3.91
N PRO A 181 -5.60 2.16 -5.13
CA PRO A 181 -6.21 0.87 -5.37
C PRO A 181 -5.60 -0.26 -4.52
N MET A 182 -4.29 -0.23 -4.24
CA MET A 182 -3.62 -1.22 -3.39
C MET A 182 -4.17 -1.21 -1.95
N TRP A 183 -4.29 -0.03 -1.35
CA TRP A 183 -4.85 0.11 0.01
C TRP A 183 -6.28 -0.41 0.09
N ILE A 184 -7.03 -0.26 -1.00
CA ILE A 184 -8.40 -0.72 -1.09
C ILE A 184 -8.45 -2.24 -1.26
N GLY A 185 -7.56 -2.83 -2.06
CA GLY A 185 -7.39 -4.28 -2.14
C GLY A 185 -7.12 -4.89 -0.77
N PHE A 186 -6.26 -4.25 0.03
CA PHE A 186 -5.99 -4.63 1.42
C PHE A 186 -7.22 -4.59 2.34
N CYS A 187 -8.24 -3.77 2.06
CA CYS A 187 -9.49 -3.75 2.83
C CYS A 187 -10.39 -4.97 2.58
N PHE A 188 -10.18 -5.72 1.49
CA PHE A 188 -10.98 -6.90 1.13
C PHE A 188 -10.42 -8.21 1.69
N GLY A 189 -9.49 -8.13 2.65
CA GLY A 189 -8.97 -9.30 3.33
C GLY A 189 -7.87 -10.01 2.56
N TYR A 190 -7.00 -9.20 1.95
CA TYR A 190 -5.72 -9.65 1.40
C TYR A 190 -4.96 -10.43 2.48
N ASP A 191 -4.50 -11.61 2.12
CA ASP A 191 -4.03 -12.68 3.01
C ASP A 191 -2.50 -12.78 3.08
N GLU A 192 -1.81 -11.70 2.67
CA GLU A 192 -0.37 -11.55 2.69
C GLU A 192 0.14 -10.74 3.89
N TYR A 193 1.43 -10.92 4.20
CA TYR A 193 2.05 -10.23 5.33
C TYR A 193 2.10 -8.70 5.15
N ASN A 194 2.24 -8.25 3.90
CA ASN A 194 2.33 -6.84 3.52
C ASN A 194 1.14 -6.00 4.00
N THR A 195 -0.04 -6.60 4.12
CA THR A 195 -1.25 -5.92 4.59
C THR A 195 -1.15 -5.45 6.04
N PHE A 196 -0.40 -6.16 6.89
CA PHE A 196 -0.12 -5.75 8.26
C PHE A 196 0.93 -4.65 8.33
N MET A 197 1.83 -4.59 7.35
CA MET A 197 2.91 -3.60 7.33
C MET A 197 2.48 -2.28 6.67
N ALA A 198 1.51 -2.31 5.75
CA ALA A 198 1.05 -1.13 5.04
C ALA A 198 0.56 0.01 5.96
N PRO A 199 -0.25 -0.24 7.01
CA PRO A 199 -0.62 0.82 7.95
C PRO A 199 0.55 1.43 8.72
N LEU A 200 1.54 0.63 9.11
CA LEU A 200 2.74 1.14 9.76
C LEU A 200 3.50 2.07 8.81
N SER A 201 3.65 1.66 7.54
CA SER A 201 4.26 2.50 6.51
C SER A 201 3.49 3.80 6.28
N LEU A 202 2.15 3.77 6.31
CA LEU A 202 1.31 4.98 6.23
C LEU A 202 1.60 5.95 7.37
N PHE A 203 1.59 5.47 8.61
CA PHE A 203 1.83 6.34 9.76
C PHE A 203 3.25 6.90 9.79
N ILE A 204 4.24 6.10 9.38
CA ILE A 204 5.61 6.59 9.23
C ILE A 204 5.69 7.65 8.13
N ALA A 205 5.10 7.42 6.95
CA ALA A 205 5.10 8.41 5.88
C ALA A 205 4.41 9.72 6.31
N LEU A 206 3.22 9.63 6.92
CA LEU A 206 2.52 10.80 7.47
C LEU A 206 3.37 11.53 8.52
N TRP A 207 4.02 10.79 9.42
CA TRP A 207 4.94 11.39 10.38
C TRP A 207 6.13 12.02 9.68
N MET A 208 6.74 11.41 8.66
CA MET A 208 7.87 11.97 7.92
C MET A 208 7.54 13.32 7.30
N PHE A 209 6.38 13.45 6.65
CA PHE A 209 5.97 14.68 5.94
C PHE A 209 5.30 15.73 6.84
N HIS A 210 4.54 15.34 7.86
CA HIS A 210 3.75 16.26 8.70
C HIS A 210 4.09 16.26 10.18
N GLY A 211 4.73 15.18 10.66
CA GLY A 211 5.00 14.97 12.07
C GLY A 211 6.04 15.95 12.62
N LYS A 212 5.72 16.51 13.78
CA LYS A 212 6.67 17.25 14.62
C LYS A 212 7.71 16.30 15.20
N GLN A 213 8.83 16.88 15.64
CA GLN A 213 9.83 16.13 16.38
C GLN A 213 9.21 15.61 17.69
N PRO A 214 9.37 14.32 18.01
CA PRO A 214 8.88 13.78 19.26
C PRO A 214 9.71 14.37 20.41
N GLU A 215 9.03 14.70 21.51
CA GLU A 215 9.68 15.18 22.73
C GLU A 215 10.58 14.08 23.31
N LYS A 216 10.05 12.84 23.37
CA LYS A 216 10.71 11.67 23.94
C LYS A 216 11.47 10.85 22.88
N VAL A 217 12.80 11.03 22.82
CA VAL A 217 13.72 10.25 21.95
C VAL A 217 13.60 8.76 22.20
N PHE A 218 13.47 8.39 23.47
CA PHE A 218 13.49 7.01 23.91
C PHE A 218 12.46 6.15 23.18
N VAL A 219 11.19 6.57 23.19
CA VAL A 219 10.09 5.82 22.56
C VAL A 219 10.27 5.71 21.06
N THR A 220 10.65 6.81 20.38
CA THR A 220 10.85 6.79 18.93
C THR A 220 12.06 5.95 18.52
N SER A 221 13.10 5.90 19.36
CA SER A 221 14.27 5.05 19.13
C SER A 221 13.94 3.56 19.29
N ILE A 222 13.08 3.20 20.26
CA ILE A 222 12.54 1.85 20.37
C ILE A 222 11.77 1.49 19.12
N ILE A 223 10.81 2.33 18.71
CA ILE A 223 10.01 2.08 17.51
C ILE A 223 10.91 1.89 16.29
N ALA A 224 11.92 2.76 16.10
CA ALA A 224 12.88 2.63 15.01
C ALA A 224 13.60 1.27 15.05
N GLY A 225 14.04 0.80 16.22
CA GLY A 225 14.67 -0.51 16.39
C GLY A 225 13.75 -1.70 16.14
N LEU A 226 12.47 -1.57 16.46
CA LEU A 226 11.47 -2.62 16.23
C LEU A 226 11.06 -2.76 14.76
N LEU A 227 11.13 -1.70 13.96
CA LEU A 227 10.73 -1.73 12.54
C LEU A 227 11.40 -2.85 11.72
N PRO A 228 12.74 -3.01 11.70
CA PRO A 228 13.38 -4.10 10.97
C PRO A 228 13.09 -5.49 11.53
N ALA A 229 12.77 -5.59 12.84
CA ALA A 229 12.36 -6.86 13.44
C ALA A 229 10.92 -7.25 13.06
N LEU A 230 10.03 -6.26 12.90
CA LEU A 230 8.68 -6.46 12.37
C LEU A 230 8.75 -6.89 10.91
N TYR A 231 9.46 -6.13 10.08
CA TYR A 231 9.67 -6.44 8.68
C TYR A 231 11.04 -5.95 8.25
N ILE A 232 11.92 -6.84 7.78
CA ILE A 232 13.28 -6.45 7.39
C ILE A 232 13.29 -5.41 6.26
N GLY A 233 12.27 -5.40 5.40
CA GLY A 233 12.07 -4.38 4.36
C GLY A 233 11.92 -2.95 4.93
N PHE A 234 11.64 -2.80 6.23
CA PHE A 234 11.62 -1.53 6.93
C PHE A 234 12.98 -1.10 7.52
N ALA A 235 14.06 -1.86 7.34
CA ALA A 235 15.39 -1.43 7.77
C ALA A 235 15.82 -0.06 7.20
N PRO A 236 15.63 0.23 5.89
CA PRO A 236 15.90 1.56 5.36
C PRO A 236 14.97 2.65 5.94
N ILE A 237 13.70 2.30 6.20
CA ILE A 237 12.72 3.21 6.80
C ILE A 237 13.13 3.56 8.23
N SER A 238 13.57 2.59 9.02
CA SER A 238 14.12 2.78 10.36
C SER A 238 15.29 3.78 10.36
N PHE A 239 16.20 3.66 9.38
CA PHE A 239 17.29 4.62 9.21
C PHE A 239 16.76 6.05 8.98
N PHE A 240 15.75 6.25 8.13
CA PHE A 240 15.15 7.58 7.94
C PHE A 240 14.44 8.11 9.19
N VAL A 241 13.81 7.24 9.98
CA VAL A 241 13.22 7.61 11.27
C VAL A 241 14.29 8.11 12.23
N LEU A 242 15.43 7.41 12.33
CA LEU A 242 16.58 7.83 13.14
C LEU A 242 17.18 9.14 12.63
N LEU A 243 17.37 9.29 11.32
CA LEU A 243 17.85 10.54 10.72
C LEU A 243 16.94 11.70 11.11
N LYS A 244 15.63 11.55 10.91
CA LYS A 244 14.64 12.58 11.27
C LYS A 244 14.71 12.94 12.75
N LEU A 245 14.88 11.94 13.63
CA LEU A 245 14.93 12.13 15.08
C LEU A 245 16.20 12.86 15.55
N LEU A 246 17.36 12.53 14.97
CA LEU A 246 18.67 12.87 15.55
C LEU A 246 19.32 14.11 14.94
N ILE A 247 19.15 14.33 13.63
CA ILE A 247 19.77 15.46 12.93
C ILE A 247 19.43 16.82 13.57
N PRO A 248 18.16 17.11 13.93
CA PRO A 248 17.82 18.42 14.49
C PRO A 248 18.41 18.69 15.87
N ARG A 249 18.79 17.64 16.63
CA ARG A 249 19.18 17.74 18.04
C ARG A 249 20.64 18.15 18.23
N LYS A 250 21.51 17.98 17.22
CA LYS A 250 22.94 18.37 17.22
C LYS A 250 23.78 17.90 18.44
N ASN A 251 23.26 16.98 19.25
CA ASN A 251 23.91 16.47 20.46
C ASN A 251 24.41 15.03 20.23
N SER A 252 25.72 14.83 20.32
CA SER A 252 26.36 13.51 20.10
C SER A 252 25.96 12.47 21.15
N ARG A 253 25.68 12.89 22.40
CA ARG A 253 25.22 11.98 23.45
C ARG A 253 23.82 11.44 23.16
N ASP A 254 22.91 12.30 22.71
CA ASP A 254 21.56 11.88 22.32
C ASP A 254 21.60 10.96 21.09
N PHE A 255 22.50 11.24 20.16
CA PHE A 255 22.75 10.39 18.98
C PHE A 255 23.18 8.98 19.39
N LEU A 256 24.23 8.86 20.21
CA LEU A 256 24.71 7.56 20.69
C LEU A 256 23.64 6.83 21.52
N THR A 257 22.93 7.55 22.39
CA THR A 257 21.88 6.98 23.23
C THR A 257 20.74 6.40 22.38
N ALA A 258 20.29 7.14 21.36
CA ALA A 258 19.23 6.67 20.47
C ALA A 258 19.65 5.46 19.64
N ILE A 259 20.88 5.44 19.12
CA ILE A 259 21.42 4.28 18.40
C ILE A 259 21.48 3.06 19.33
N SER A 260 22.00 3.22 20.55
CA SER A 260 22.06 2.13 21.52
C SER A 260 20.67 1.59 21.84
N ILE A 261 19.69 2.46 22.08
CA ILE A 261 18.29 2.04 22.32
C ILE A 261 17.73 1.30 21.10
N CYS A 262 17.99 1.81 19.90
CA CYS A 262 17.55 1.18 18.65
C CYS A 262 18.13 -0.23 18.49
N LEU A 263 19.44 -0.39 18.71
CA LEU A 263 20.12 -1.69 18.62
C LEU A 263 19.62 -2.67 19.69
N VAL A 264 19.52 -2.22 20.95
CA VAL A 264 19.00 -3.06 22.04
C VAL A 264 17.55 -3.46 21.78
N SER A 265 16.73 -2.57 21.23
CA SER A 265 15.34 -2.89 20.89
C SER A 265 15.26 -3.88 19.73
N PHE A 266 16.09 -3.73 18.70
CA PHE A 266 16.18 -4.67 17.59
C PHE A 266 16.59 -6.06 18.08
N PHE A 267 17.75 -6.17 18.74
CA PHE A 267 18.24 -7.46 19.22
C PHE A 267 17.32 -8.06 20.29
N GLY A 268 16.77 -7.26 21.19
CA GLY A 268 15.79 -7.72 22.18
C GLY A 268 14.52 -8.27 21.52
N ALA A 269 14.05 -7.65 20.43
CA ALA A 269 12.94 -8.17 19.65
C ALA A 269 13.28 -9.48 18.94
N ILE A 270 14.49 -9.60 18.38
CA ILE A 270 14.95 -10.84 17.75
C ILE A 270 15.07 -11.96 18.78
N GLU A 271 15.70 -11.72 19.93
CA GLU A 271 15.80 -12.71 21.02
C GLU A 271 14.42 -13.17 21.52
N PHE A 272 13.45 -12.26 21.56
CA PHE A 272 12.07 -12.59 21.94
C PHE A 272 11.35 -13.43 20.87
N SER A 273 11.57 -13.14 19.59
CA SER A 273 10.80 -13.70 18.48
C SER A 273 11.46 -14.88 17.76
N TRP A 274 12.75 -15.08 17.95
CA TRP A 274 13.56 -16.12 17.32
C TRP A 274 14.23 -16.99 18.38
N PRO A 275 13.61 -18.13 18.78
CA PRO A 275 14.09 -18.93 19.91
C PRO A 275 15.52 -19.49 19.77
N ALA A 276 16.02 -19.62 18.55
CA ALA A 276 17.40 -20.05 18.28
C ALA A 276 18.44 -18.93 18.48
N GLY A 277 18.01 -17.71 18.82
CA GLY A 277 18.86 -16.55 19.11
C GLY A 277 19.27 -15.74 17.88
N HIS A 278 19.79 -14.53 18.10
CA HIS A 278 20.11 -13.57 17.04
C HIS A 278 21.20 -14.03 16.07
N LEU A 279 22.13 -14.90 16.48
CA LEU A 279 23.17 -15.41 15.58
C LEU A 279 22.59 -16.35 14.51
N ASP A 280 21.70 -17.26 14.92
CA ASP A 280 20.99 -18.14 14.00
C ASP A 280 20.07 -17.34 13.07
N TYR A 281 19.38 -16.34 13.62
CA TYR A 281 18.59 -15.39 12.83
C TYR A 281 19.42 -14.75 11.71
N LEU A 282 20.59 -14.18 12.03
CA LEU A 282 21.44 -13.51 11.04
C LEU A 282 22.02 -14.48 10.01
N HIS A 283 22.26 -15.74 10.39
CA HIS A 283 22.69 -16.78 9.47
C HIS A 283 21.60 -17.15 8.46
N ASN A 284 20.34 -17.20 8.89
CA ASN A 284 19.21 -17.61 8.06
C ASN A 284 18.61 -16.46 7.23
N LEU A 285 18.78 -15.21 7.66
CA LEU A 285 18.22 -14.03 6.99
C LEU A 285 18.54 -13.90 5.49
N PRO A 286 19.78 -14.12 5.02
CA PRO A 286 20.08 -14.04 3.59
C PRO A 286 19.30 -15.04 2.73
N ASN A 287 18.98 -16.22 3.27
CA ASN A 287 18.22 -17.25 2.56
C ASN A 287 16.75 -16.86 2.42
N ASP A 288 16.19 -16.21 3.43
CA ASP A 288 14.79 -15.75 3.40
C ASP A 288 14.59 -14.46 2.60
N MET A 289 15.62 -13.62 2.46
CA MET A 289 15.55 -12.40 1.63
C MET A 289 15.48 -12.68 0.13
N LEU A 290 15.48 -13.95 -0.28
CA LEU A 290 15.42 -14.39 -1.67
C LEU A 290 16.44 -13.61 -2.52
N LEU A 291 17.71 -13.51 -2.13
CA LEU A 291 18.67 -12.71 -2.90
C LEU A 291 18.98 -13.33 -4.28
N GLY A 292 19.38 -12.51 -5.25
CA GLY A 292 19.77 -12.96 -6.58
C GLY A 292 18.61 -13.12 -7.57
N SER A 293 18.96 -13.59 -8.76
CA SER A 293 18.01 -13.84 -9.86
C SER A 293 17.22 -15.11 -9.55
N VAL A 294 15.90 -14.97 -9.38
CA VAL A 294 14.99 -16.10 -9.25
C VAL A 294 14.31 -16.29 -10.61
N GLY A 295 14.21 -17.52 -11.08
CA GLY A 295 13.66 -17.81 -12.41
C GLY A 295 12.23 -17.28 -12.55
N GLY A 296 11.92 -16.61 -13.66
CA GLY A 296 10.59 -16.07 -13.95
C GLY A 296 10.62 -14.61 -14.39
N PHE A 297 11.52 -13.79 -13.87
CA PHE A 297 11.64 -12.37 -14.27
C PHE A 297 12.66 -12.18 -15.41
N GLU A 298 12.36 -11.33 -16.40
CA GLU A 298 13.25 -11.02 -17.54
C GLU A 298 14.50 -10.22 -17.11
N GLY A 299 14.45 -9.55 -15.95
CA GLY A 299 15.58 -8.79 -15.41
C GLY A 299 16.58 -9.63 -14.63
N LYS A 300 17.87 -9.34 -14.80
CA LYS A 300 18.95 -10.01 -14.06
C LYS A 300 19.33 -9.20 -12.81
N ALA A 301 19.51 -9.89 -11.69
CA ALA A 301 20.04 -9.26 -10.48
C ALA A 301 21.46 -8.72 -10.73
N PHE A 302 21.84 -7.69 -10.00
CA PHE A 302 23.19 -7.13 -10.03
C PHE A 302 24.24 -8.15 -9.57
N SER A 303 23.89 -9.01 -8.62
CA SER A 303 24.68 -10.17 -8.19
C SER A 303 23.77 -11.22 -7.54
N GLU A 304 24.29 -12.43 -7.32
CA GLU A 304 23.59 -13.51 -6.61
C GLU A 304 23.21 -13.15 -5.16
N LYS A 305 23.87 -12.15 -4.58
CA LYS A 305 23.61 -11.66 -3.22
C LYS A 305 22.89 -10.31 -3.19
N SER A 306 22.34 -9.87 -4.33
CA SER A 306 21.67 -8.58 -4.46
C SER A 306 20.17 -8.76 -4.65
N ALA A 307 19.39 -7.90 -3.99
CA ALA A 307 17.96 -7.71 -4.29
C ALA A 307 17.72 -6.70 -5.44
N PHE A 308 18.78 -6.03 -5.91
CA PHE A 308 18.70 -5.00 -6.92
C PHE A 308 18.96 -5.54 -8.33
N LEU A 309 18.25 -5.00 -9.30
CA LEU A 309 18.45 -5.20 -10.72
C LEU A 309 19.81 -4.64 -11.17
N ASN A 310 20.38 -5.25 -12.21
CA ASN A 310 21.52 -4.65 -12.88
C ASN A 310 21.09 -3.41 -13.69
N LEU A 311 22.06 -2.57 -14.08
CA LEU A 311 21.78 -1.33 -14.79
C LEU A 311 21.07 -1.56 -16.14
N ALA A 312 21.42 -2.62 -16.87
CA ALA A 312 20.81 -2.92 -18.16
C ALA A 312 19.31 -3.21 -18.02
N SER A 313 18.91 -3.96 -16.98
CA SER A 313 17.51 -4.26 -16.68
C SER A 313 16.76 -3.02 -16.17
N ILE A 314 17.41 -2.15 -15.39
CA ILE A 314 16.78 -0.89 -14.92
C ILE A 314 16.41 0.03 -16.10
N PHE A 315 17.22 0.07 -17.14
CA PHE A 315 16.98 0.92 -18.31
C PHE A 315 16.20 0.22 -19.45
N SER A 316 15.71 -1.01 -19.25
CA SER A 316 14.92 -1.70 -20.27
C SER A 316 13.51 -1.12 -20.39
N LEU A 317 12.97 -1.08 -21.61
CA LEU A 317 11.62 -0.58 -21.86
C LEU A 317 10.55 -1.41 -21.14
N GLU A 318 10.75 -2.73 -21.08
CA GLU A 318 9.89 -3.68 -20.36
C GLU A 318 9.78 -3.31 -18.88
N HIS A 319 10.91 -3.01 -18.22
CA HIS A 319 10.93 -2.61 -16.82
C HIS A 319 10.18 -1.30 -16.57
N TRP A 320 10.40 -0.28 -17.40
CA TRP A 320 9.67 0.98 -17.30
C TRP A 320 8.17 0.82 -17.56
N SER A 321 7.77 -0.08 -18.47
CA SER A 321 6.36 -0.43 -18.67
C SER A 321 5.76 -1.11 -17.43
N GLY A 322 6.55 -1.97 -16.77
CA GLY A 322 6.19 -2.61 -15.51
C GLY A 322 6.03 -1.62 -14.36
N ILE A 323 6.97 -0.68 -14.21
CA ILE A 323 6.88 0.40 -13.22
C ILE A 323 5.64 1.26 -13.49
N ALA A 324 5.36 1.63 -14.74
CA ALA A 324 4.18 2.41 -15.08
C ALA A 324 2.89 1.67 -14.70
N TYR A 325 2.82 0.36 -14.98
CA TYR A 325 1.73 -0.52 -14.54
C TYR A 325 1.60 -0.50 -13.00
N MET A 326 2.69 -0.75 -12.29
CA MET A 326 2.74 -0.77 -10.81
C MET A 326 2.27 0.56 -10.20
N ILE A 327 2.71 1.71 -10.72
CA ILE A 327 2.30 3.02 -10.19
C ILE A 327 0.81 3.26 -10.45
N VAL A 328 0.31 2.94 -11.64
CA VAL A 328 -1.10 3.14 -12.00
C VAL A 328 -2.00 2.22 -11.18
N PHE A 329 -1.71 0.93 -11.14
CA PHE A 329 -2.55 -0.04 -10.45
C PHE A 329 -2.29 -0.04 -8.94
N GLY A 330 -1.07 0.15 -8.45
CA GLY A 330 -0.78 0.23 -7.02
C GLY A 330 -1.13 1.59 -6.39
N GLY A 331 -0.65 2.68 -6.99
CA GLY A 331 -0.82 4.05 -6.48
C GLY A 331 -2.09 4.76 -6.97
N GLY A 332 -2.63 4.39 -8.13
CA GLY A 332 -3.78 5.03 -8.76
C GLY A 332 -3.39 6.06 -9.81
N LEU A 333 -4.29 6.29 -10.78
CA LEU A 333 -4.03 7.15 -11.94
C LEU A 333 -3.70 8.60 -11.56
N VAL A 334 -4.35 9.15 -10.53
CA VAL A 334 -4.07 10.52 -10.07
C VAL A 334 -2.65 10.62 -9.53
N VAL A 335 -2.19 9.64 -8.74
CA VAL A 335 -0.82 9.60 -8.22
C VAL A 335 0.17 9.47 -9.36
N ALA A 336 -0.11 8.60 -10.34
CA ALA A 336 0.73 8.43 -11.53
C ALA A 336 0.89 9.75 -12.32
N ILE A 337 -0.22 10.39 -12.67
CA ILE A 337 -0.23 11.66 -13.43
C ILE A 337 0.51 12.75 -12.66
N PHE A 338 0.21 12.94 -11.38
CA PHE A 338 0.88 13.96 -10.57
C PHE A 338 2.37 13.67 -10.41
N THR A 339 2.77 12.40 -10.26
CA THR A 339 4.20 12.04 -10.16
C THR A 339 4.94 12.42 -11.44
N VAL A 340 4.37 12.10 -12.62
CA VAL A 340 4.94 12.49 -13.92
C VAL A 340 5.01 14.02 -14.05
N ILE A 341 3.94 14.73 -13.69
CA ILE A 341 3.89 16.19 -13.68
C ILE A 341 4.96 16.78 -12.75
N LEU A 342 5.22 16.18 -11.60
CA LEU A 342 6.21 16.69 -10.64
C LEU A 342 7.65 16.42 -11.08
N LEU A 343 7.91 15.26 -11.70
CA LEU A 343 9.23 14.89 -12.19
C LEU A 343 9.62 15.66 -13.45
N PHE A 344 8.72 15.74 -14.44
CA PHE A 344 9.02 16.32 -15.75
C PHE A 344 8.51 17.74 -15.92
N GLY A 345 7.57 18.16 -15.09
CA GLY A 345 6.96 19.48 -15.17
C GLY A 345 7.94 20.65 -15.11
N PRO A 346 8.94 20.66 -14.22
CA PRO A 346 9.92 21.74 -14.18
C PRO A 346 10.66 21.96 -15.51
N ALA A 347 10.81 20.90 -16.31
CA ALA A 347 11.42 20.95 -17.64
C ALA A 347 10.41 21.25 -18.76
N LEU A 348 9.15 20.81 -18.62
CA LEU A 348 8.13 20.90 -19.67
C LEU A 348 7.18 22.11 -19.56
N PHE A 349 7.07 22.75 -18.39
CA PHE A 349 6.04 23.77 -18.16
C PHE A 349 6.47 25.22 -18.42
N ILE A 350 5.48 25.99 -18.89
CA ILE A 350 5.48 27.45 -19.01
C ILE A 350 5.78 28.09 -17.62
N PRO A 351 6.58 29.19 -17.55
CA PRO A 351 7.02 29.82 -16.30
C PRO A 351 5.95 30.05 -15.22
N ARG A 352 4.70 30.30 -15.62
CA ARG A 352 3.55 30.49 -14.71
C ARG A 352 3.21 29.25 -13.87
N VAL A 353 3.25 28.05 -14.44
CA VAL A 353 2.96 26.82 -13.70
C VAL A 353 4.14 26.50 -12.77
N ARG A 354 5.36 26.72 -13.26
CA ARG A 354 6.60 26.57 -12.49
C ARG A 354 6.56 27.40 -11.21
N SER A 355 6.14 28.67 -11.27
CA SER A 355 6.04 29.53 -10.08
C SER A 355 5.02 29.07 -9.03
N SER A 356 3.97 28.32 -9.43
CA SER A 356 2.99 27.78 -8.48
C SER A 356 3.41 26.43 -7.90
N VAL A 357 4.14 25.61 -8.66
CA VAL A 357 4.51 24.24 -8.27
C VAL A 357 5.78 24.20 -7.41
N LEU A 358 6.81 25.01 -7.71
CA LEU A 358 8.07 24.98 -6.95
C LEU A 358 7.90 25.29 -5.45
N PRO A 359 7.15 26.34 -5.05
CA PRO A 359 6.90 26.58 -3.62
C PRO A 359 6.14 25.42 -2.97
N ALA A 360 5.23 24.78 -3.72
CA ALA A 360 4.46 23.64 -3.25
C ALA A 360 5.31 22.37 -3.04
N ILE A 361 6.48 22.27 -3.66
CA ILE A 361 7.43 21.15 -3.52
C ILE A 361 8.39 21.33 -2.33
N SER A 362 8.47 22.52 -1.73
CA SER A 362 9.45 22.81 -0.65
C SER A 362 9.30 21.86 0.55
N ILE A 363 10.15 20.84 0.63
CA ILE A 363 10.21 19.86 1.72
C ILE A 363 11.61 19.86 2.32
N GLY A 364 11.72 19.42 3.57
CA GLY A 364 13.05 19.25 4.19
C GLY A 364 13.85 18.18 3.46
N TRP A 365 15.17 18.28 3.53
CA TRP A 365 16.08 17.37 2.83
C TRP A 365 15.93 15.91 3.29
N ILE A 366 15.57 15.66 4.55
CA ILE A 366 15.33 14.30 5.07
C ILE A 366 14.11 13.69 4.38
N GLN A 367 13.04 14.47 4.21
CA GLN A 367 11.85 14.03 3.46
C GLN A 367 12.18 13.78 1.98
N LEU A 368 13.04 14.61 1.39
CA LEU A 368 13.50 14.42 0.02
C LEU A 368 14.28 13.11 -0.13
N LEU A 369 15.21 12.82 0.78
CA LEU A 369 15.96 11.55 0.77
C LEU A 369 15.04 10.35 0.99
N PHE A 370 14.08 10.46 1.89
CA PHE A 370 13.07 9.41 2.12
C PHE A 370 12.27 9.13 0.84
N LEU A 371 11.81 10.18 0.15
CA LEU A 371 11.09 10.03 -1.12
C LEU A 371 12.00 9.44 -2.21
N ALA A 372 13.24 9.94 -2.32
CA ALA A 372 14.21 9.43 -3.29
C ALA A 372 14.53 7.95 -3.06
N TRP A 373 14.63 7.51 -1.81
CA TRP A 373 14.79 6.10 -1.47
C TRP A 373 13.59 5.26 -1.91
N ASN A 374 12.36 5.71 -1.67
CA ASN A 374 11.17 4.97 -2.11
C ASN A 374 11.10 4.86 -3.65
N LEU A 375 11.43 5.94 -4.36
CA LEU A 375 11.50 5.91 -5.82
C LEU A 375 12.63 5.00 -6.33
N PHE A 376 13.80 5.05 -5.68
CA PHE A 376 14.89 4.12 -5.96
C PHE A 376 14.47 2.67 -5.70
N TYR A 377 13.77 2.40 -4.59
CA TYR A 377 13.27 1.08 -4.24
C TYR A 377 12.36 0.54 -5.36
N LEU A 378 11.40 1.32 -5.83
CA LEU A 378 10.52 0.95 -6.95
C LEU A 378 11.27 0.71 -8.26
N VAL A 379 12.30 1.49 -8.55
CA VAL A 379 13.03 1.40 -9.83
C VAL A 379 14.11 0.31 -9.80
N ALA A 380 14.78 0.10 -8.68
CA ALA A 380 15.98 -0.72 -8.62
C ALA A 380 15.75 -2.10 -8.00
N VAL A 381 14.73 -2.28 -7.15
CA VAL A 381 14.48 -3.57 -6.50
C VAL A 381 13.71 -4.48 -7.45
N MET A 382 14.13 -5.74 -7.50
CA MET A 382 13.52 -6.74 -8.36
C MET A 382 12.15 -7.19 -7.83
N ALA A 383 11.12 -7.00 -8.65
CA ALA A 383 9.83 -7.68 -8.51
C ALA A 383 9.98 -9.11 -9.04
N LYS A 384 10.13 -10.09 -8.16
CA LYS A 384 10.47 -11.48 -8.52
C LYS A 384 9.36 -12.18 -9.29
N LEU A 385 8.12 -11.88 -8.96
CA LEU A 385 6.93 -12.34 -9.67
C LEU A 385 6.50 -11.33 -10.76
N GLY A 386 7.41 -10.39 -11.07
CA GLY A 386 7.27 -9.32 -12.05
C GLY A 386 6.21 -8.27 -11.69
N PRO A 387 5.99 -7.29 -12.59
CA PRO A 387 5.21 -6.10 -12.27
C PRO A 387 3.73 -6.33 -12.06
N THR A 388 3.21 -7.47 -12.48
CA THR A 388 1.81 -7.84 -12.25
C THR A 388 1.64 -8.80 -11.09
N GLY A 389 2.70 -9.50 -10.71
CA GLY A 389 2.70 -10.33 -9.54
C GLY A 389 2.97 -9.50 -8.28
N ASP A 390 4.14 -8.88 -8.18
CA ASP A 390 4.58 -8.20 -6.94
C ASP A 390 4.16 -6.73 -6.88
N VAL A 391 2.92 -6.43 -7.30
CA VAL A 391 2.43 -5.04 -7.25
C VAL A 391 2.46 -4.56 -5.80
N ASP A 392 2.02 -5.41 -4.88
CA ASP A 392 1.87 -5.12 -3.46
C ASP A 392 3.21 -4.94 -2.74
N MET A 393 4.30 -5.58 -3.17
CA MET A 393 5.66 -5.42 -2.63
C MET A 393 6.11 -3.95 -2.51
N PHE A 394 5.60 -3.07 -3.37
CA PHE A 394 5.93 -1.64 -3.39
C PHE A 394 4.91 -0.76 -2.66
N TYR A 395 4.05 -1.33 -1.80
CA TYR A 395 3.03 -0.61 -1.03
C TYR A 395 3.60 0.62 -0.31
N SER A 396 4.80 0.50 0.27
CA SER A 396 5.47 1.58 1.01
C SER A 396 5.80 2.77 0.10
N THR A 397 6.16 2.48 -1.16
CA THR A 397 6.43 3.50 -2.17
C THR A 397 5.15 4.18 -2.61
N TYR A 398 4.09 3.42 -2.93
CA TYR A 398 2.81 4.02 -3.32
C TYR A 398 2.26 4.91 -2.23
N ILE A 399 2.31 4.48 -0.98
CA ILE A 399 1.88 5.25 0.18
C ILE A 399 2.71 6.53 0.31
N SER A 400 4.04 6.42 0.29
CA SER A 400 4.94 7.58 0.47
C SER A 400 4.79 8.61 -0.64
N VAL A 401 4.71 8.15 -1.90
CA VAL A 401 4.46 9.01 -3.07
C VAL A 401 3.07 9.63 -3.00
N SER A 402 2.04 8.88 -2.58
CA SER A 402 0.67 9.41 -2.41
C SER A 402 0.59 10.48 -1.33
N VAL A 403 1.28 10.29 -0.19
CA VAL A 403 1.37 11.32 0.86
C VAL A 403 2.04 12.59 0.31
N PHE A 404 3.13 12.45 -0.43
CA PHE A 404 3.84 13.58 -1.03
C PHE A 404 3.02 14.31 -2.10
N VAL A 405 2.41 13.58 -3.03
CA VAL A 405 1.50 14.15 -4.05
C VAL A 405 0.34 14.88 -3.38
N GLY A 406 -0.27 14.26 -2.36
CA GLY A 406 -1.33 14.88 -1.60
C GLY A 406 -0.88 16.17 -0.88
N LEU A 407 0.34 16.20 -0.34
CA LEU A 407 0.92 17.40 0.27
C LEU A 407 1.08 18.53 -0.75
N VAL A 408 1.54 18.23 -1.95
CA VAL A 408 1.66 19.21 -3.03
C VAL A 408 0.28 19.74 -3.43
N ILE A 409 -0.71 18.86 -3.57
CA ILE A 409 -2.10 19.25 -3.86
C ILE A 409 -2.65 20.17 -2.75
N ASP A 410 -2.46 19.82 -1.48
CA ASP A 410 -2.91 20.62 -0.35
C ASP A 410 -2.32 22.04 -0.39
N ARG A 411 -1.01 22.16 -0.65
CA ARG A 411 -0.34 23.47 -0.79
C ARG A 411 -0.83 24.29 -1.98
N ILE A 412 -1.09 23.64 -3.13
CA ILE A 412 -1.69 24.31 -4.29
C ILE A 412 -3.08 24.85 -3.93
N ILE A 413 -3.90 24.06 -3.22
CA ILE A 413 -5.24 24.47 -2.80
C ILE A 413 -5.17 25.63 -1.80
N GLU A 414 -4.28 25.56 -0.81
CA GLU A 414 -4.04 26.62 0.17
C GLU A 414 -3.61 27.93 -0.50
N SER A 415 -2.68 27.86 -1.47
CA SER A 415 -2.23 29.03 -2.23
C SER A 415 -3.34 29.71 -3.05
N ARG A 416 -4.43 28.98 -3.34
CA ARG A 416 -5.61 29.47 -4.09
C ARG A 416 -6.79 29.84 -3.18
N GLY A 417 -6.55 30.02 -1.88
CA GLY A 417 -7.58 30.42 -0.92
C GLY A 417 -8.51 29.28 -0.47
N GLY A 418 -8.09 28.02 -0.60
CA GLY A 418 -8.78 26.89 0.05
C GLY A 418 -10.14 26.52 -0.55
N LEU A 419 -10.37 26.75 -1.84
CA LEU A 419 -11.65 26.56 -2.54
C LEU A 419 -12.31 25.19 -2.26
N PRO A 420 -13.35 25.11 -1.41
CA PRO A 420 -13.93 23.82 -0.99
C PRO A 420 -14.57 23.04 -2.15
N ALA A 421 -15.09 23.76 -3.15
CA ALA A 421 -15.68 23.15 -4.34
C ALA A 421 -14.63 22.42 -5.20
N PHE A 422 -13.45 23.03 -5.38
CA PHE A 422 -12.34 22.40 -6.11
C PHE A 422 -11.83 21.17 -5.37
N LYS A 423 -11.66 21.28 -4.05
CA LYS A 423 -11.24 20.19 -3.18
C LYS A 423 -12.16 18.97 -3.29
N ARG A 424 -13.48 19.19 -3.25
CA ARG A 424 -14.47 18.13 -3.49
C ARG A 424 -14.36 17.56 -4.89
N GLY A 425 -14.33 18.40 -5.92
CA GLY A 425 -14.23 17.94 -7.32
C GLY A 425 -13.00 17.05 -7.58
N LEU A 426 -11.86 17.40 -6.98
CA LEU A 426 -10.64 16.61 -7.11
C LEU A 426 -10.74 15.26 -6.37
N LEU A 427 -11.31 15.23 -5.16
CA LEU A 427 -11.52 13.96 -4.44
C LEU A 427 -12.48 13.04 -5.22
N TRP A 428 -13.53 13.62 -5.81
CA TRP A 428 -14.44 12.90 -6.71
C TRP A 428 -13.70 12.31 -7.90
N LEU A 429 -12.83 13.09 -8.55
CA LEU A 429 -12.03 12.62 -9.67
C LEU A 429 -11.10 11.47 -9.27
N VAL A 430 -10.47 11.54 -8.09
CA VAL A 430 -9.61 10.45 -7.59
C VAL A 430 -10.43 9.18 -7.37
N ALA A 431 -11.57 9.29 -6.69
CA ALA A 431 -12.46 8.16 -6.45
C ALA A 431 -12.96 7.54 -7.77
N ALA A 432 -13.36 8.39 -8.72
CA ALA A 432 -13.81 8.02 -10.06
C ALA A 432 -12.73 7.28 -10.85
N ALA A 433 -11.48 7.74 -10.78
CA ALA A 433 -10.37 7.16 -11.52
C ALA A 433 -9.87 5.86 -10.90
N ASN A 434 -9.84 5.77 -9.56
CA ASN A 434 -9.32 4.59 -8.87
C ASN A 434 -10.32 3.42 -8.84
N GLY A 435 -11.64 3.68 -8.86
CA GLY A 435 -12.68 2.64 -8.92
C GLY A 435 -12.44 1.59 -10.03
N PRO A 436 -12.33 2.02 -11.30
CA PRO A 436 -12.00 1.13 -12.42
C PRO A 436 -10.66 0.39 -12.29
N LEU A 437 -9.65 1.03 -11.70
CA LEU A 437 -8.33 0.41 -11.53
C LEU A 437 -8.36 -0.72 -10.50
N ILE A 438 -9.18 -0.59 -9.46
CA ILE A 438 -9.41 -1.67 -8.49
C ILE A 438 -10.09 -2.84 -9.20
N ALA A 439 -11.13 -2.57 -9.98
CA ALA A 439 -11.76 -3.61 -10.79
C ALA A 439 -10.72 -4.28 -11.70
N GLY A 440 -9.87 -3.50 -12.37
CA GLY A 440 -8.76 -4.00 -13.16
C GLY A 440 -7.76 -4.84 -12.36
N LEU A 441 -7.34 -4.41 -11.16
CA LEU A 441 -6.46 -5.18 -10.27
C LEU A 441 -7.07 -6.52 -9.90
N VAL A 442 -8.36 -6.54 -9.55
CA VAL A 442 -9.08 -7.78 -9.22
C VAL A 442 -9.16 -8.70 -10.45
N ILE A 443 -9.43 -8.16 -11.64
CA ILE A 443 -9.46 -8.93 -12.90
C ILE A 443 -8.08 -9.49 -13.26
N PHE A 444 -7.04 -8.65 -13.21
CA PHE A 444 -5.72 -8.97 -13.76
C PHE A 444 -4.77 -9.65 -12.79
N GLY A 445 -4.83 -9.31 -11.50
CA GLY A 445 -4.08 -10.01 -10.46
C GLY A 445 -4.46 -11.48 -10.44
N VAL A 446 -5.75 -11.80 -10.65
CA VAL A 446 -6.26 -13.18 -10.74
C VAL A 446 -5.86 -13.87 -12.04
N GLN A 447 -5.84 -13.17 -13.19
CA GLN A 447 -5.60 -13.81 -14.50
C GLN A 447 -4.12 -14.02 -14.86
N ARG A 448 -3.19 -13.13 -14.49
CA ARG A 448 -1.77 -13.27 -14.90
C ARG A 448 -0.97 -14.26 -14.06
N ALA A 449 -1.40 -14.52 -12.82
CA ALA A 449 -0.73 -15.49 -11.94
C ALA A 449 -0.75 -16.91 -12.53
N CYS A 450 -1.76 -17.27 -13.33
CA CYS A 450 -1.92 -18.63 -13.84
C CYS A 450 -1.20 -18.94 -15.16
N ASP A 451 -1.06 -17.96 -16.07
CA ASP A 451 -0.71 -18.27 -17.47
C ASP A 451 0.73 -17.89 -17.87
N SER A 452 1.37 -16.93 -17.19
CA SER A 452 2.61 -16.30 -17.70
C SER A 452 3.91 -16.76 -17.02
N TYR A 453 3.84 -17.39 -15.84
CA TYR A 453 5.04 -17.83 -15.12
C TYR A 453 5.14 -19.35 -15.15
N SER A 454 6.19 -19.88 -15.78
CA SER A 454 6.47 -21.32 -15.84
C SER A 454 6.64 -21.96 -14.45
N MET A 455 6.93 -21.18 -13.40
CA MET A 455 6.90 -21.65 -12.00
C MET A 455 5.49 -21.74 -11.40
N ALA A 456 4.52 -20.95 -11.88
CA ALA A 456 3.14 -21.03 -11.41
C ALA A 456 2.40 -22.27 -11.92
N ARG A 457 2.91 -22.98 -12.95
CA ARG A 457 2.36 -24.30 -13.34
C ARG A 457 2.45 -25.34 -12.23
N GLY A 458 3.37 -25.18 -11.27
CA GLY A 458 3.43 -26.03 -10.07
C GLY A 458 2.44 -25.63 -8.97
N TRP A 459 1.95 -24.39 -8.98
CA TRP A 459 1.08 -23.79 -7.95
C TRP A 459 -0.39 -23.72 -8.38
N CYS A 460 -0.66 -23.59 -9.67
CA CYS A 460 -2.01 -23.51 -10.24
C CYS A 460 -2.66 -24.87 -10.50
N GLY A 461 -2.14 -25.93 -9.87
CA GLY A 461 -2.65 -27.29 -10.02
C GLY A 461 -2.32 -27.89 -11.39
N SER A 462 -1.33 -28.78 -11.40
CA SER A 462 -1.33 -29.92 -12.32
C SER A 462 -2.39 -30.92 -11.90
#